data_AF-A0A4S0FZV8-F1
#
_entry.id   AF-A0A4S0FZV8-F1
#
_cell.length_a   1.000
_cell.length_b   1.000
_cell.length_c   1.000
_cell.angle_alpha   90.00
_cell.angle_beta   90.00
_cell.angle_gamma   90.00
#
_symmetry.space_group_name_H-M   'P 1'
#
loop_
_entity.id
_entity.type
_entity.pdbx_description
1 polymer ?
#
loop_
_entity_poly.entity_id
_entity_poly.type
_entity_poly.pdbx_seq_one_letter_code
_entity_poly.pdbx_strand_id
1 'polypeptide(L)' 'MWNILEYVAWALSALFGALMLMNLIRIDTTYDNELLTSSREGEIEVTAERHQI' A
#
# COMPACT_ATOMS: atom_id res chain seq x y z
N MET A 1 -9.12 -15.81 -31.69
CA MET A 1 -7.92 -15.60 -30.84
C MET A 1 -8.09 -14.43 -29.87
N TRP A 2 -8.64 -13.29 -30.30
CA TRP A 2 -8.87 -12.10 -29.46
C TRP A 2 -9.71 -12.34 -28.19
N ASN A 3 -10.82 -13.09 -28.30
CA ASN A 3 -11.71 -13.36 -27.14
C ASN A 3 -11.00 -14.03 -25.96
N ILE A 4 -10.02 -14.91 -26.21
CA ILE A 4 -9.26 -15.57 -25.13
C ILE A 4 -8.40 -14.53 -24.40
N LEU A 5 -7.72 -13.67 -25.15
CA LEU A 5 -6.92 -12.58 -24.57
C LEU A 5 -7.79 -11.59 -23.80
N GLU A 6 -8.99 -11.30 -24.31
CA GLU A 6 -9.96 -10.44 -23.63
C GLU A 6 -10.42 -11.03 -22.30
N TYR A 7 -10.78 -12.32 -22.27
CA TYR A 7 -11.15 -12.99 -21.01
C TYR A 7 -9.98 -13.05 -20.02
N VAL A 8 -8.76 -13.28 -20.50
CA VAL A 8 -7.56 -13.24 -19.65
C VAL A 8 -7.35 -11.83 -19.08
N ALA A 9 -7.50 -10.79 -19.88
CA ALA A 9 -7.36 -9.41 -19.42
C ALA A 9 -8.41 -9.06 -18.35
N TRP A 10 -9.67 -9.47 -18.55
CA TRP A 10 -10.73 -9.31 -17.55
C TRP A 10 -10.45 -10.08 -16.26
N ALA A 11 -10.01 -11.34 -16.35
CA ALA A 11 -9.66 -12.16 -15.20
C ALA A 11 -8.49 -11.57 -14.40
N LEU A 12 -7.45 -11.10 -15.09
CA LEU A 12 -6.31 -10.42 -14.45
C LEU A 12 -6.72 -9.11 -13.80
N SER A 13 -7.57 -8.32 -14.45
CA SER A 13 -8.11 -7.08 -13.87
C SER A 13 -8.88 -7.36 -12.57
N ALA A 14 -9.78 -8.34 -12.58
CA ALA A 14 -10.52 -8.75 -11.39
C ALA A 14 -9.59 -9.26 -10.28
N LEU A 15 -8.58 -10.06 -10.64
CA LEU A 15 -7.58 -10.56 -9.69
C LEU A 15 -6.80 -9.41 -9.04
N PHE A 16 -6.30 -8.45 -9.82
CA PHE A 16 -5.59 -7.29 -9.27
C PHE A 16 -6.49 -6.42 -8.40
N GLY A 17 -7.74 -6.20 -8.80
CA GLY A 17 -8.73 -5.51 -7.98
C GLY A 17 -8.94 -6.20 -6.63
N ALA A 18 -9.13 -7.52 -6.64
CA ALA A 18 -9.29 -8.31 -5.42
C ALA A 18 -8.04 -8.28 -4.53
N LEU A 19 -6.85 -8.37 -5.12
CA LEU A 19 -5.59 -8.27 -4.38
C LEU A 19 -5.42 -6.88 -3.74
N MET A 20 -5.76 -5.80 -4.44
CA MET A 20 -5.71 -4.45 -3.86
C MET A 20 -6.65 -4.31 -2.66
N LEU A 21 -7.90 -4.78 -2.78
CA LEU A 21 -8.86 -4.74 -1.67
C LEU A 21 -8.40 -5.59 -0.49
N MET A 22 -7.88 -6.80 -0.75
CA MET A 22 -7.34 -7.66 0.31
C MET A 22 -6.16 -7.00 1.01
N ASN A 23 -5.24 -6.38 0.27
CA ASN A 23 -4.10 -5.66 0.86
C ASN A 23 -4.56 -4.44 1.66
N LEU A 24 -5.53 -3.68 1.16
CA LEU A 24 -6.11 -2.55 1.88
C LEU A 24 -6.67 -3.00 3.23
N ILE A 25 -7.55 -4.00 3.24
CA ILE A 25 -8.15 -4.53 4.48
C ILE A 25 -7.08 -5.10 5.41
N ARG A 26 -6.10 -5.82 4.86
CA ARG A 26 -5.00 -6.38 5.65
C ARG A 26 -4.16 -5.29 6.30
N ILE A 27 -3.76 -4.25 5.58
CA ILE A 27 -2.93 -3.16 6.10
C ILE A 27 -3.70 -2.41 7.20
N ASP A 28 -4.96 -2.07 6.93
CA ASP A 28 -5.84 -1.36 7.87
C ASP A 28 -6.04 -2.15 9.18
N THR A 29 -6.10 -3.48 9.11
CA THR A 29 -6.28 -4.34 10.30
C THR A 29 -4.99 -4.78 10.98
N THR A 30 -3.84 -4.70 10.30
CA THR A 30 -2.55 -5.18 10.83
C THR A 30 -1.74 -4.06 11.48
N TYR A 31 -1.89 -2.83 11.02
CA TYR A 31 -1.08 -1.70 11.48
C TYR A 31 -1.96 -0.60 12.09
N ASP A 32 -1.47 0.01 13.18
CA ASP A 32 -2.17 1.10 13.83
C ASP A 32 -2.27 2.33 12.93
N ASN A 33 -3.40 3.05 13.02
CA ASN A 33 -3.64 4.24 12.23
C ASN A 33 -2.58 5.33 12.48
N GLU A 34 -2.12 5.49 13.72
CA GLU A 34 -1.04 6.42 14.08
C GLU A 34 0.25 6.09 13.33
N LEU A 35 0.59 4.81 13.18
CA LEU A 35 1.75 4.38 12.40
C LEU A 35 1.54 4.64 10.90
N LEU A 36 0.36 4.31 10.36
CA LEU A 36 0.05 4.49 8.93
C LEU A 36 -0.02 5.97 8.51
N THR A 37 -0.38 6.85 9.43
CA THR A 37 -0.47 8.30 9.21
C THR A 37 0.74 9.07 9.75
N SER A 38 1.68 8.37 10.42
CA SER A 38 2.93 8.98 10.87
C SER A 38 3.74 9.48 9.67
N SER A 39 4.03 10.78 9.65
CA SER A 39 5.02 11.34 8.74
C SER A 39 6.40 10.88 9.21
N ARG A 40 6.87 9.74 8.69
CA ARG A 40 8.22 9.24 9.00
C ARG A 40 9.35 10.15 8.47
N GLU A 41 9.04 11.15 7.64
CA GLU A 41 9.98 12.23 7.31
C GLU A 41 10.26 13.12 8.54
N GLY A 42 9.23 13.47 9.33
CA GLY A 42 9.40 14.38 10.47
C GLY A 42 10.21 13.79 11.63
N GLU A 43 10.04 12.49 11.94
CA GLU A 43 10.78 11.83 13.04
C GLU A 43 12.27 11.59 12.71
N ILE A 44 12.58 11.35 11.44
CA ILE A 44 13.97 11.21 10.96
C ILE A 44 14.67 12.57 10.94
N GLU A 45 13.98 13.64 10.54
CA GLU A 45 14.48 15.02 10.62
C GLU A 45 14.72 15.47 12.06
N VAL A 46 13.76 15.27 12.98
CA VAL A 46 13.90 15.63 14.39
C VAL A 46 15.07 14.90 15.05
N THR A 47 15.28 13.61 14.73
CA THR A 47 16.42 12.86 15.27
C THR A 47 17.74 13.32 14.66
N ALA A 48 17.78 13.68 13.38
CA ALA A 48 18.97 14.20 12.71
C ALA A 48 19.36 15.61 13.20
N GLU A 49 18.40 16.51 13.39
CA GLU A 49 18.62 17.86 13.93
C GLU A 49 19.17 17.83 15.37
N ARG A 50 18.68 16.89 16.20
CA ARG A 50 19.14 16.73 17.60
C ARG A 50 20.59 16.27 17.74
N HIS A 51 21.19 15.68 16.71
CA HIS A 51 22.59 15.20 16.73
C HIS A 51 23.60 16.21 16.16
N GLN A 52 23.14 17.38 15.67
CA GLN A 52 24.01 18.44 15.15
C GLN A 52 24.20 19.63 16.10
N ILE A 53 23.72 19.54 17.34
CA ILE A 53 23.87 20.57 18.38
C ILE A 53 24.84 20.13 19.46
#